data_AF-A0A0F2LNP7-F1
#
_entry.id   AF-A0A0F2LNP7-F1
#
_cell.length_a   1.000
_cell.length_b   1.000
_cell.length_c   1.000
_cell.angle_alpha   90.00
_cell.angle_beta   90.00
_cell.angle_gamma   90.00
#
_symmetry.space_group_name_H-M   'P 1'
#
loop_
_entity.id
_entity.type
_entity.pdbx_description
1 polymer ?
#
loop_
_entity_poly.entity_id
_entity_poly.type
_entity_poly.pdbx_seq_one_letter_code
_entity_poly.pdbx_strand_id
1 'polypeptide(L)'
;HGLHTIVYLDVKDGKFMDAREALTYLMKMEEKRKENVISREDVVVVGQRLGCDDEKVIAKTVKDVLEGNLDLSPPPHIIIIPARNLHYMEVEALKCLH
;
A
#
# COMPACT_ATOMS: atom_id res chain seq x y z
N HIS A 1 8.50 18.68 -6.17
CA HIS A 1 7.91 17.33 -6.26
C HIS A 1 8.42 16.52 -5.09
N GLY A 2 7.53 15.83 -4.37
CA GLY A 2 7.98 14.87 -3.36
C GLY A 2 8.41 13.56 -4.03
N LEU A 3 9.06 12.67 -3.28
CA LEU A 3 9.43 11.35 -3.77
C LEU A 3 8.40 10.33 -3.28
N HIS A 4 8.06 9.37 -4.15
CA HIS A 4 7.28 8.21 -3.75
C HIS A 4 8.19 7.22 -3.03
N THR A 5 7.61 6.45 -2.12
CA THR A 5 8.33 5.44 -1.35
C THR A 5 7.82 4.07 -1.73
N ILE A 6 8.73 3.19 -2.18
CA ILE A 6 8.45 1.76 -2.34
C ILE A 6 8.77 1.06 -1.03
N VAL A 7 7.82 0.27 -0.54
CA VAL A 7 7.94 -0.52 0.69
C VAL A 7 7.91 -1.99 0.29
N TYR A 8 9.06 -2.65 0.40
CA TYR A 8 9.17 -4.10 0.30
C TYR A 8 8.70 -4.75 1.60
N LEU A 9 7.94 -5.84 1.47
CA LEU A 9 7.38 -6.55 2.62
C LEU A 9 8.22 -7.77 2.99
N ASP A 10 8.20 -8.11 4.27
CA ASP A 10 9.08 -9.14 4.82
C ASP A 10 8.72 -10.55 4.32
N VAL A 11 9.75 -11.39 4.20
CA VAL A 11 9.64 -12.79 3.81
C VAL A 11 10.50 -13.61 4.77
N LYS A 12 9.85 -14.47 5.55
CA LYS A 12 10.53 -15.26 6.57
C LYS A 12 10.01 -16.70 6.61
N ASP A 13 10.90 -17.66 6.42
CA ASP A 13 10.63 -19.10 6.57
C ASP A 13 9.36 -19.57 5.82
N GLY A 14 9.17 -19.09 4.59
CA GLY A 14 8.00 -19.40 3.75
C GLY A 14 6.72 -18.63 4.13
N LYS A 15 6.77 -17.74 5.12
CA LYS A 15 5.70 -16.79 5.43
C LYS A 15 6.00 -15.46 4.77
N PHE A 16 4.99 -14.88 4.14
CA PHE A 16 5.08 -13.62 3.44
C PHE A 16 4.16 -12.63 4.16
N MET A 17 4.69 -11.46 4.49
CA MET A 17 3.88 -10.38 5.03
C MET A 17 2.94 -9.86 3.93
N ASP A 18 1.66 -9.80 4.23
CA ASP A 18 0.69 -9.18 3.33
C ASP A 18 0.62 -7.65 3.52
N ALA A 19 -0.12 -6.98 2.64
CA ALA A 19 -0.18 -5.52 2.66
C ALA A 19 -0.98 -4.98 3.86
N ARG A 20 -1.96 -5.75 4.35
CA ARG A 20 -2.78 -5.38 5.50
C ARG A 20 -1.97 -5.50 6.80
N GLU A 21 -1.15 -6.53 6.93
CA GLU A 21 -0.18 -6.67 8.02
C GLU A 21 0.81 -5.50 8.02
N ALA A 22 1.42 -5.19 6.87
CA ALA A 22 2.37 -4.10 6.73
C ALA A 22 1.77 -2.74 7.10
N LEU A 23 0.58 -2.41 6.57
CA LEU A 23 -0.12 -1.17 6.91
C LEU A 23 -0.52 -1.12 8.39
N THR A 24 -0.89 -2.25 9.00
CA THR A 24 -1.17 -2.33 10.43
C THR A 24 0.08 -1.99 11.25
N TYR A 25 1.25 -2.47 10.85
CA TYR A 25 2.51 -2.12 11.51
C TYR A 25 2.87 -0.65 11.33
N LEU A 26 2.73 -0.10 10.12
CA LEU A 26 2.98 1.31 9.84
C LEU A 26 2.06 2.21 10.67
N MET A 27 0.77 1.90 10.78
CA MET A 27 -0.16 2.66 11.61
C MET A 27 0.20 2.61 13.10
N LYS A 28 0.59 1.44 13.61
CA LYS A 28 1.07 1.31 15.00
C LYS A 28 2.36 2.10 15.26
N MET A 29 3.24 2.19 14.27
CA MET A 29 4.46 3.01 14.36
C MET A 29 4.11 4.49 14.36
N GLU A 30 3.20 4.92 13.50
CA GLU A 30 2.70 6.30 13.45
C GLU A 30 2.05 6.70 14.77
N GLU A 31 1.17 5.87 15.35
CA GLU A 31 0.52 6.15 16.65
C GLU A 31 1.54 6.40 17.77
N LYS A 32 2.68 5.70 17.73
CA LYS A 32 3.78 5.85 18.70
C LYS A 32 4.66 7.07 18.42
N ARG A 33 5.01 7.31 17.15
CA ARG A 33 5.98 8.34 16.75
C ARG A 33 5.36 9.72 16.55
N LYS A 34 4.10 9.78 16.12
CA LYS A 34 3.32 11.01 15.87
C LYS A 34 4.07 11.99 14.95
N GLU A 35 4.68 11.44 13.91
CA GLU A 35 5.46 12.19 12.93
C GLU A 35 4.59 12.66 11.74
N ASN A 36 3.33 12.24 11.70
CA ASN A 36 2.34 12.50 10.66
C ASN A 36 2.85 12.07 9.26
N VAL A 37 3.53 10.92 9.19
CA VAL A 37 4.12 10.42 7.94
C VAL A 37 3.07 9.71 7.09
N ILE A 38 2.18 8.93 7.72
CA ILE A 38 1.09 8.20 7.04
C ILE A 38 -0.19 8.24 7.89
N SER A 39 -1.34 8.41 7.25
CA SER A 39 -2.65 8.38 7.91
C SER A 39 -3.62 7.38 7.27
N ARG A 40 -4.78 7.18 7.91
CA ARG A 40 -5.83 6.30 7.38
C ARG A 40 -6.44 6.80 6.08
N GLU A 41 -6.37 8.10 5.84
CA GLU A 41 -6.91 8.81 4.67
C GLU A 41 -5.92 8.84 3.50
N ASP A 42 -4.64 8.53 3.75
CA ASP A 42 -3.64 8.49 2.69
C ASP A 42 -3.91 7.36 1.71
N VAL A 43 -3.77 7.65 0.41
CA VAL A 43 -3.87 6.66 -0.66
C VAL A 43 -2.57 5.88 -0.73
N VAL A 44 -2.68 4.55 -0.81
CA VAL A 44 -1.57 3.63 -1.05
C VAL A 44 -1.85 2.79 -2.29
N VAL A 45 -0.79 2.44 -3.01
CA VAL A 45 -0.87 1.45 -4.10
C VAL A 45 -0.38 0.12 -3.57
N VAL A 46 -1.18 -0.92 -3.75
CA VAL A 46 -0.83 -2.29 -3.39
C VAL A 46 -0.64 -3.09 -4.66
N GLY A 47 0.61 -3.47 -4.94
CA GLY A 47 0.96 -4.41 -5.99
C GLY A 47 0.94 -5.84 -5.46
N GLN A 48 0.25 -6.74 -6.14
CA GLN A 48 0.00 -8.11 -5.71
C GLN A 48 0.48 -9.07 -6.79
N ARG A 49 1.44 -9.95 -6.44
CA ARG A 49 2.03 -10.95 -7.34
C ARG A 49 2.48 -10.38 -8.69
N LEU A 50 3.13 -9.23 -8.65
CA LEU A 50 3.60 -8.54 -9.86
C LEU A 50 4.45 -9.47 -10.72
N GLY A 51 4.13 -9.54 -12.02
CA GLY A 51 4.77 -10.44 -12.98
C GLY A 51 4.19 -11.85 -13.05
N CYS A 52 3.13 -12.17 -12.30
CA CYS A 52 2.33 -13.40 -12.46
C CYS A 52 1.11 -13.16 -13.37
N ASP A 53 0.58 -14.21 -13.98
CA ASP A 53 -0.62 -14.14 -14.85
C ASP A 53 -1.84 -13.56 -14.15
N ASP A 54 -1.87 -13.66 -12.83
CA ASP A 54 -2.95 -13.21 -11.97
C ASP A 54 -2.53 -12.00 -11.10
N GLU A 55 -1.56 -11.21 -11.57
CA GLU A 55 -1.16 -9.97 -10.92
C GLU A 55 -2.34 -9.00 -10.73
N LYS A 56 -2.30 -8.22 -9.65
CA LYS A 56 -3.28 -7.15 -9.39
C LYS A 56 -2.58 -5.92 -8.83
N VAL A 57 -3.02 -4.74 -9.27
CA VAL A 57 -2.57 -3.46 -8.73
C VAL A 57 -3.78 -2.63 -8.38
N ILE A 58 -3.88 -2.21 -7.12
CA ILE A 58 -5.02 -1.44 -6.63
C ILE A 58 -4.53 -0.16 -5.94
N ALA A 59 -5.30 0.92 -6.03
CA ALA A 59 -5.06 2.14 -5.28
C ALA A 59 -6.26 2.39 -4.36
N LYS A 60 -6.02 2.38 -3.04
CA LYS A 60 -7.05 2.55 -2.01
C LYS A 60 -6.53 3.38 -0.86
N THR A 61 -7.42 3.91 -0.03
CA THR A 61 -6.97 4.53 1.23
C THR A 61 -6.42 3.45 2.17
N VAL A 62 -5.50 3.82 3.06
CA VAL A 62 -5.02 2.91 4.12
C VAL A 62 -6.20 2.32 4.90
N LYS A 63 -7.22 3.14 5.19
CA LYS A 63 -8.46 2.71 5.83
C LYS A 63 -9.14 1.57 5.07
N ASP A 64 -9.37 1.72 3.77
CA ASP A 64 -10.08 0.71 2.97
C ASP A 64 -9.33 -0.63 2.95
N VAL A 65 -7.99 -0.61 2.87
CA VAL A 65 -7.19 -1.84 2.91
C VAL A 65 -7.30 -2.54 4.27
N LEU A 66 -7.32 -1.76 5.36
CA LEU A 66 -7.39 -2.26 6.73
C LEU A 66 -8.79 -2.75 7.15
N GLU A 67 -9.87 -2.20 6.59
CA GLU A 67 -11.25 -2.57 6.95
C GLU A 67 -11.64 -4.00 6.55
N GLY A 68 -10.83 -4.68 5.75
CA GLY A 68 -10.95 -6.13 5.51
C GLY A 68 -11.96 -6.52 4.42
N ASN A 69 -12.76 -5.59 3.92
CA ASN A 69 -13.73 -5.83 2.84
C ASN A 69 -13.08 -5.92 1.44
N LEU A 70 -11.78 -5.67 1.37
CA LEU A 70 -11.00 -5.70 0.14
C LEU A 70 -10.34 -7.08 -0.03
N ASP A 71 -10.73 -7.77 -1.09
CA ASP A 71 -10.17 -9.06 -1.48
C ASP A 71 -8.76 -8.88 -2.06
N LEU A 72 -7.77 -9.01 -1.19
CA LEU A 72 -6.37 -9.10 -1.59
C LEU A 72 -6.06 -10.52 -2.03
N SER A 73 -5.39 -10.66 -3.17
CA SER A 73 -4.76 -11.90 -3.60
C SER A 73 -3.75 -12.38 -2.54
N PRO A 74 -3.33 -13.64 -2.58
CA PRO A 74 -2.22 -14.11 -1.76
C PRO A 74 -0.91 -13.33 -2.07
N PRO A 75 0.00 -13.20 -1.09
CA PRO A 75 1.34 -12.63 -1.30
C PRO A 75 2.13 -13.32 -2.44
N PRO A 76 3.23 -12.71 -2.94
CA PRO A 76 3.91 -11.53 -2.40
C PRO A 76 3.22 -10.21 -2.76
N HIS A 77 3.25 -9.25 -1.82
CA HIS A 77 2.79 -7.89 -2.05
C HIS A 77 3.93 -6.87 -1.94
N ILE A 78 3.76 -5.74 -2.61
CA ILE A 78 4.52 -4.51 -2.37
C ILE A 78 3.56 -3.36 -2.11
N ILE A 79 4.00 -2.34 -1.38
CA ILE A 79 3.25 -1.11 -1.16
C ILE A 79 4.03 0.06 -1.75
N ILE A 80 3.34 0.94 -2.46
CA ILE A 80 3.86 2.26 -2.83
C ILE A 80 3.07 3.30 -2.04
N ILE A 81 3.80 4.14 -1.30
CA ILE A 81 3.25 5.33 -0.66
C ILE A 81 3.58 6.51 -1.58
N PRO A 82 2.58 7.09 -2.26
CA PRO A 82 2.82 8.21 -3.15
C PRO A 82 3.26 9.46 -2.38
N ALA A 83 3.99 10.35 -3.04
CA ALA A 83 4.27 11.67 -2.49
C ALA A 83 2.97 12.44 -2.20
N ARG A 84 3.00 13.33 -1.19
CA ARG A 84 1.85 14.19 -0.84
C ARG A 84 1.31 15.00 -2.03
N ASN A 85 2.20 15.41 -2.93
CA ASN A 85 1.86 16.20 -4.11
C ASN A 85 2.04 15.33 -5.36
N LEU A 86 0.93 14.85 -5.90
CA LEU A 86 0.87 14.10 -7.16
C LEU A 86 0.68 15.04 -8.34
N HIS A 87 1.33 14.72 -9.45
CA HIS A 87 1.01 15.33 -10.73
C HIS A 87 -0.41 14.92 -11.17
N TYR A 88 -1.09 15.77 -11.91
CA TYR A 88 -2.47 15.50 -12.38
C TYR A 88 -2.58 14.14 -13.09
N MET A 89 -1.63 13.83 -13.96
CA MET A 89 -1.59 12.54 -14.67
C MET A 89 -1.44 11.33 -13.73
N GLU A 90 -0.74 11.47 -12.60
CA GLU A 90 -0.61 10.39 -11.61
C GLU A 90 -1.94 10.18 -10.89
N VAL A 91 -2.66 11.25 -10.55
CA VAL A 91 -4.00 11.17 -9.95
C VAL A 91 -4.97 10.45 -10.89
N GLU A 92 -4.96 10.78 -12.18
CA GLU A 92 -5.80 10.10 -13.16
C GLU A 92 -5.42 8.62 -13.31
N ALA A 93 -4.12 8.29 -13.30
CA ALA A 93 -3.66 6.91 -13.34
C ALA A 93 -4.13 6.11 -12.11
N LEU A 94 -4.06 6.68 -10.90
CA LEU A 94 -4.51 6.01 -9.67
C LEU A 94 -6.01 5.70 -9.70
N LYS A 95 -6.84 6.56 -10.29
CA LYS A 95 -8.30 6.32 -10.41
C LYS A 95 -8.63 5.11 -11.28
N CYS A 96 -7.74 4.71 -12.19
CA CYS A 96 -7.93 3.52 -13.02
C CYS A 96 -7.64 2.21 -12.25
N LEU A 97 -6.97 2.27 -11.10
CA LEU A 97 -6.60 1.12 -10.28
C LEU A 97 -7.68 0.84 -9.22
N HIS A 98 -8.43 -0.25 -9.36
CA HIS A 98 -9.61 -0.54 -8.51
C HIS A 98 -9.53 -1.88 -7.80
#